data_AF-A0A946UM43-F1
#
_entry.id   AF-A0A946UM43-F1
#
_cell.length_a   1.000
_cell.length_b   1.000
_cell.length_c   1.000
_cell.angle_alpha   90.00
_cell.angle_beta   90.00
_cell.angle_gamma   90.00
#
_symmetry.space_group_name_H-M   'P 1'
#
loop_
_entity.id
_entity.type
_entity.pdbx_description
1 polymer ?
#
loop_
_entity_poly.entity_id
_entity_poly.type
_entity_poly.pdbx_seq_one_letter_code
_entity_poly.pdbx_strand_id
1 'polypeptide(L)'
;MAACTKEPPPRTVSDFLENPILLEATIVRCQQNRSKKKYEAECVSAKQAANRLAAVEEQARKKELEEQSARKREALRRAQEARAEARRRAAEEERLRQEAEYLGLFEETRPEPGSVAADDPLAPAPADPAESPAGGEIPRSDTEPAPVQAEIAPPSASSAGDLESIRDELRRRQESDEQ
;
A
#
# COMPACT_ATOMS: atom_id res chain seq x y z
N MET A 1 12.93 -16.40 70.27
CA MET A 1 11.66 -16.01 69.64
C MET A 1 11.68 -16.47 68.19
N ALA A 2 11.12 -17.64 67.91
CA ALA A 2 11.03 -18.21 66.57
C ALA A 2 9.66 -17.85 65.99
N ALA A 3 9.58 -16.70 65.33
CA ALA A 3 8.47 -16.37 64.46
C ALA A 3 8.89 -16.67 63.00
N CYS A 4 7.98 -17.28 62.25
CA CYS A 4 7.98 -17.47 60.80
C CYS A 4 8.55 -18.78 60.23
N THR A 5 8.06 -19.93 60.71
CA THR A 5 8.03 -21.20 59.95
C THR A 5 6.75 -21.30 59.13
N LYS A 6 6.63 -20.45 58.10
CA LYS A 6 5.76 -20.74 56.96
C LYS A 6 6.43 -20.10 55.74
N GLU A 7 6.94 -20.94 54.85
CA GLU A 7 7.47 -20.48 53.58
C GLU A 7 6.42 -19.56 52.94
N PRO A 8 6.80 -18.34 52.51
CA PRO A 8 5.84 -17.42 51.94
C PRO A 8 5.13 -18.10 50.76
N PRO A 9 3.82 -17.85 50.58
CA PRO A 9 3.09 -18.47 49.50
C PRO A 9 3.76 -18.13 48.17
N PRO A 10 3.79 -19.08 47.21
CA PRO A 10 4.41 -18.84 45.92
C PRO A 10 3.68 -17.67 45.24
N ARG A 11 4.47 -16.79 44.63
CA ARG A 11 3.92 -15.60 43.95
C ARG A 11 3.04 -15.98 42.77
N THR A 12 1.99 -15.20 42.59
CA THR A 12 1.00 -15.40 41.53
C THR A 12 1.38 -14.68 40.24
N VAL A 13 0.71 -15.00 39.14
CA VAL A 13 0.95 -14.35 37.84
C VAL A 13 0.66 -12.84 37.91
N SER A 14 -0.35 -12.41 38.66
CA SER A 14 -0.67 -10.99 38.83
C SER A 14 0.45 -10.23 39.53
N ASP A 15 1.05 -10.81 40.58
CA ASP A 15 2.14 -10.17 41.33
C ASP A 15 3.36 -9.88 40.42
N PHE A 16 3.60 -10.75 39.44
CA PHE A 16 4.66 -10.60 38.45
C PHE A 16 4.31 -9.59 37.34
N LEU A 17 3.04 -9.47 36.97
CA LEU A 17 2.59 -8.45 36.02
C LEU A 17 2.66 -7.04 36.63
N GLU A 18 2.42 -6.93 37.94
CA GLU A 18 2.50 -5.66 38.68
C GLU A 18 3.96 -5.21 38.92
N ASN A 19 4.92 -6.13 38.94
CA ASN A 19 6.32 -5.84 39.26
C ASN A 19 7.30 -6.48 38.24
N PRO A 20 7.65 -5.77 37.15
CA PRO A 20 8.48 -6.33 36.07
C PRO A 20 9.91 -6.70 36.53
N ILE A 21 10.49 -5.94 37.48
CA ILE A 21 11.83 -6.23 38.02
C ILE A 21 11.85 -7.60 38.72
N LEU A 22 10.78 -7.93 39.45
CA LEU A 22 10.67 -9.22 40.12
C LEU A 22 10.47 -10.36 39.12
N LEU A 23 9.70 -10.12 38.06
CA LEU A 23 9.51 -11.07 36.97
C LEU A 23 10.86 -11.41 36.31
N GLU A 24 11.63 -10.41 35.92
CA GLU A 24 12.95 -10.61 35.29
C GLU A 24 13.91 -11.38 36.20
N ALA A 25 14.05 -10.95 37.46
CA ALA A 25 14.90 -11.62 38.44
C ALA A 25 14.49 -13.09 38.65
N THR A 26 13.19 -13.35 38.70
CA THR A 26 12.66 -14.72 38.88
C THR A 26 12.92 -15.57 37.63
N ILE A 27 12.73 -15.02 36.43
CA ILE A 27 13.03 -15.72 35.17
C ILE A 27 14.51 -16.11 35.12
N VAL A 28 15.43 -15.19 35.43
CA VAL A 28 16.87 -15.47 35.47
C VAL A 28 17.18 -16.60 36.45
N ARG A 29 16.61 -16.55 37.65
CA ARG A 29 16.76 -17.61 38.67
C ARG A 29 16.22 -18.97 38.18
N CYS A 30 15.10 -18.96 37.45
CA CYS A 30 14.52 -20.16 36.85
C CYS A 30 15.37 -20.72 35.71
N GLN A 31 16.12 -19.88 34.99
CA GLN A 31 17.03 -20.30 33.91
C GLN A 31 18.31 -20.95 34.45
N GLN A 32 18.87 -20.44 35.55
CA GLN A 32 20.10 -20.99 36.18
C GLN A 32 19.98 -22.48 36.57
N ASN A 33 18.77 -22.94 36.93
CA ASN A 33 18.52 -24.34 37.32
C ASN A 33 17.29 -24.91 36.59
N ARG A 34 17.26 -24.77 35.26
CA ARG A 34 16.09 -25.05 34.43
C ARG A 34 15.49 -26.44 34.63
N SER A 35 16.31 -27.47 34.80
CA SER A 35 15.85 -28.86 34.96
C SER A 35 15.13 -29.08 36.30
N LYS A 36 15.65 -28.52 37.39
CA LYS A 36 15.08 -28.66 38.74
C LYS A 36 13.87 -27.76 38.97
N LYS A 37 13.92 -26.52 38.44
CA LYS A 37 12.90 -25.50 38.68
C LYS A 37 11.78 -25.45 37.63
N LYS A 38 11.76 -26.40 36.70
CA LYS A 38 10.80 -26.40 35.58
C LYS A 38 9.33 -26.35 36.04
N TYR A 39 9.02 -27.07 37.12
CA TYR A 39 7.68 -27.24 37.66
C TYR A 39 7.45 -26.49 38.99
N GLU A 40 8.41 -25.66 39.42
CA GLU A 40 8.18 -24.77 40.56
C GLU A 40 7.06 -23.78 40.21
N ALA A 41 6.09 -23.62 41.12
CA ALA A 41 4.91 -22.77 40.91
C ALA A 41 5.29 -21.32 40.56
N GLU A 42 6.36 -20.78 41.17
CA GLU A 42 6.87 -19.44 40.87
C GLU A 42 7.44 -19.35 39.44
N CYS A 43 8.18 -20.36 39.00
CA CYS A 43 8.75 -20.38 37.66
C CYS A 43 7.70 -20.59 36.57
N VAL A 44 6.65 -21.35 36.84
CA VAL A 44 5.51 -21.49 35.93
C VAL A 44 4.75 -20.16 35.84
N SER A 45 4.47 -19.53 36.98
CA SER A 45 3.74 -18.26 37.04
C SER A 45 4.51 -17.11 36.38
N ALA A 46 5.82 -17.02 36.61
CA ALA A 46 6.69 -16.05 35.96
C ALA A 46 6.70 -16.22 34.43
N LYS A 47 6.82 -17.46 33.92
CA LYS A 47 6.75 -17.70 32.47
C LYS A 47 5.40 -17.32 31.87
N GLN A 48 4.31 -17.61 32.57
CA GLN A 48 2.98 -17.20 32.13
C GLN A 48 2.84 -15.68 32.09
N ALA A 49 3.37 -14.97 33.09
CA ALA A 49 3.40 -13.50 33.10
C ALA A 49 4.19 -12.93 31.91
N ALA A 50 5.40 -13.45 31.67
CA ALA A 50 6.23 -13.03 30.53
C ALA A 50 5.54 -13.28 29.18
N ASN A 51 4.91 -14.43 29.00
CA ASN A 51 4.16 -14.73 27.78
C ASN A 51 2.98 -13.76 27.56
N ARG A 52 2.31 -13.34 28.64
CA ARG A 52 1.22 -12.34 28.55
C ARG A 52 1.75 -10.97 28.14
N LEU A 53 2.86 -10.53 28.74
CA LEU A 53 3.48 -9.25 28.36
C LEU A 53 3.94 -9.26 26.90
N ALA A 54 4.65 -10.31 26.48
CA ALA A 54 5.08 -10.46 25.09
C ALA A 54 3.90 -10.44 24.11
N ALA A 55 2.77 -11.08 24.45
CA ALA A 55 1.58 -11.07 23.62
C ALA A 55 0.96 -9.66 23.52
N VAL A 56 0.96 -8.89 24.62
CA VAL A 56 0.47 -7.49 24.61
C VAL A 56 1.38 -6.60 23.77
N GLU A 57 2.69 -6.73 23.90
CA GLU A 57 3.67 -5.99 23.10
C GLU A 57 3.55 -6.32 21.60
N GLU A 58 3.38 -7.60 21.26
CA GLU A 58 3.17 -8.02 19.87
C GLU A 58 1.87 -7.42 19.31
N GLN A 59 0.79 -7.41 20.09
CA GLN A 59 -0.46 -6.77 19.69
C GLN A 59 -0.31 -5.26 19.52
N ALA A 60 0.42 -4.58 20.40
CA ALA A 60 0.67 -3.15 20.28
C ALA A 60 1.46 -2.83 18.99
N ARG A 61 2.51 -3.60 18.71
CA ARG A 61 3.29 -3.47 17.47
C ARG A 61 2.45 -3.73 16.23
N LYS A 62 1.57 -4.74 16.24
CA LYS A 62 0.65 -5.01 15.11
C LYS A 62 -0.29 -3.83 14.86
N LYS A 63 -0.90 -3.29 15.91
CA LYS A 63 -1.79 -2.12 15.80
C LYS A 63 -1.07 -0.91 15.22
N GLU A 64 0.16 -0.63 15.66
CA GLU A 64 0.94 0.47 15.12
C GLU A 64 1.21 0.31 13.62
N LEU A 65 1.63 -0.89 13.20
CA LEU A 65 1.86 -1.18 11.77
C LEU A 65 0.59 -1.10 10.94
N GLU A 66 -0.55 -1.54 11.48
CA GLU A 66 -1.86 -1.42 10.85
C GLU A 66 -2.27 0.05 10.68
N GLU A 67 -2.08 0.88 11.69
CA GLU A 67 -2.34 2.33 11.63
C GLU A 67 -1.44 3.01 10.59
N GLN A 68 -0.14 2.70 10.58
CA GLN A 68 0.79 3.24 9.59
C GLN A 68 0.39 2.81 8.16
N SER A 69 -0.02 1.56 7.98
CA SER A 69 -0.51 1.03 6.70
C SER A 69 -1.82 1.70 6.27
N ALA A 70 -2.76 1.91 7.19
CA ALA A 70 -4.01 2.62 6.93
C ALA A 70 -3.73 4.06 6.46
N ARG A 71 -2.87 4.79 7.17
CA ARG A 71 -2.46 6.16 6.79
C ARG A 71 -1.82 6.22 5.41
N LYS A 72 -0.93 5.28 5.09
CA LYS A 72 -0.31 5.20 3.76
C LYS A 72 -1.33 4.91 2.66
N ARG A 73 -2.24 3.96 2.89
CA ARG A 73 -3.29 3.61 1.92
C ARG A 73 -4.23 4.78 1.66
N GLU A 74 -4.61 5.51 2.71
CA GLU A 74 -5.45 6.70 2.57
C GLU A 74 -4.73 7.83 1.81
N ALA A 75 -3.46 8.08 2.12
CA ALA A 75 -2.66 9.07 1.40
C ALA A 75 -2.52 8.72 -0.09
N LEU A 76 -2.32 7.44 -0.42
CA LEU A 76 -2.29 6.97 -1.81
C LEU A 76 -3.63 7.18 -2.50
N ARG A 77 -4.75 6.88 -1.84
CA ARG A 77 -6.09 7.10 -2.39
C ARG A 77 -6.31 8.58 -2.71
N ARG A 78 -5.99 9.47 -1.76
CA ARG A 78 -6.09 10.93 -1.95
C ARG A 78 -5.21 11.43 -3.10
N ALA A 79 -3.99 10.92 -3.23
CA ALA A 79 -3.10 11.30 -4.32
C ALA A 79 -3.63 10.84 -5.70
N GLN A 80 -4.22 9.64 -5.76
CA GLN A 80 -4.81 9.12 -6.98
C GLN A 80 -6.06 9.91 -7.39
N GLU A 81 -6.93 10.24 -6.44
CA GLU A 81 -8.11 11.08 -6.66
C GLU A 81 -7.70 12.47 -7.17
N ALA A 82 -6.75 13.13 -6.50
CA ALA A 82 -6.25 14.44 -6.92
C ALA A 82 -5.62 14.40 -8.33
N ARG A 83 -4.89 13.33 -8.67
CA ARG A 83 -4.32 13.16 -10.02
C ARG A 83 -5.40 12.94 -11.07
N ALA A 84 -6.44 12.17 -10.75
CA ALA A 84 -7.55 11.93 -11.66
C ALA A 84 -8.34 13.22 -11.90
N GLU A 85 -8.59 14.00 -10.86
CA GLU A 85 -9.26 15.30 -10.96
C GLU A 85 -8.42 16.30 -11.77
N ALA A 86 -7.11 16.40 -11.51
CA ALA A 86 -6.22 17.26 -12.28
C ALA A 86 -6.24 16.92 -13.79
N ARG A 87 -6.31 15.64 -14.13
CA ARG A 87 -6.47 15.20 -15.53
C ARG A 87 -7.80 15.63 -16.14
N ARG A 88 -8.90 15.54 -15.38
CA ARG A 88 -10.22 15.99 -15.86
C ARG A 88 -10.24 17.49 -16.12
N ARG A 89 -9.71 18.28 -15.18
CA ARG A 89 -9.62 19.74 -15.34
C ARG A 89 -8.74 20.14 -16.53
N ALA A 90 -7.58 19.50 -16.70
CA ALA A 90 -6.73 19.75 -17.86
C ALA A 90 -7.43 19.42 -19.19
N ALA A 91 -8.14 18.30 -19.26
CA ALA A 91 -8.90 17.94 -20.46
C ALA A 91 -10.05 18.91 -20.74
N GLU A 92 -10.76 19.39 -19.71
CA GLU A 92 -11.80 20.42 -19.85
C GLU A 92 -11.22 21.75 -20.32
N GLU A 93 -10.08 22.19 -19.77
CA GLU A 93 -9.36 23.39 -20.21
C GLU A 93 -8.89 23.27 -21.66
N GLU A 94 -8.34 22.12 -22.07
CA GLU A 94 -7.98 21.86 -23.46
C GLU A 94 -9.20 21.91 -24.38
N ARG A 95 -10.33 21.31 -23.98
CA ARG A 95 -11.57 21.35 -24.76
C ARG A 95 -12.07 22.78 -24.94
N LEU A 96 -12.06 23.59 -23.87
CA LEU A 96 -12.44 25.01 -23.94
C LEU A 96 -11.50 25.82 -24.83
N ARG A 97 -10.19 25.53 -24.81
CA ARG A 97 -9.23 26.18 -25.74
C ARG A 97 -9.53 25.82 -27.19
N GLN A 98 -9.77 24.54 -27.47
CA GLN A 98 -10.14 24.08 -28.83
C GLN A 98 -11.46 24.70 -29.30
N GLU A 99 -12.47 24.79 -28.43
CA GLU A 99 -13.74 25.46 -28.73
C GLU A 99 -13.52 26.95 -29.05
N ALA A 100 -12.67 27.65 -28.28
CA ALA A 100 -12.33 29.05 -28.54
C ALA A 100 -11.55 29.24 -29.86
N GLU A 101 -10.59 28.37 -30.16
CA GLU A 101 -9.85 28.36 -31.42
C GLU A 101 -10.78 28.08 -32.62
N TYR A 102 -11.71 27.13 -32.48
CA TYR A 102 -12.70 26.81 -33.52
C TYR A 102 -13.63 27.98 -33.82
N LEU A 103 -14.13 28.67 -32.79
CA LEU A 103 -14.98 29.86 -32.96
C LEU A 103 -14.20 31.04 -33.57
N GLY A 104 -12.94 31.25 -33.15
CA GLY A 104 -12.07 32.28 -33.72
C GLY A 104 -11.75 32.06 -35.20
N LEU A 105 -11.68 30.81 -35.66
CA LEU A 105 -11.46 30.47 -37.07
C LEU A 105 -12.69 30.78 -37.96
N PHE A 106 -13.90 30.79 -37.40
CA PHE A 106 -15.14 31.04 -38.14
C PHE A 106 -15.52 32.54 -38.21
N GLU A 107 -14.86 33.40 -37.43
CA GLU A 107 -15.12 34.86 -37.43
C GLU A 107 -14.39 35.61 -38.56
N GLU A 108 -13.53 34.94 -39.33
CA GLU A 108 -12.83 35.50 -40.50
C GLU A 108 -13.58 35.21 -41.81
N THR A 109 -14.82 35.69 -41.90
CA THR A 109 -15.40 36.21 -43.15
C THR A 109 -16.50 37.21 -42.79
N ARG A 110 -16.13 38.47 -42.53
CA ARG A 110 -17.06 39.55 -42.86
C ARG A 110 -17.13 39.58 -44.39
N PRO A 111 -18.24 39.20 -45.03
CA PRO A 111 -18.39 39.53 -46.44
C PRO A 111 -18.36 41.05 -46.54
N GLU A 112 -17.32 41.60 -47.17
CA GLU A 112 -17.33 42.97 -47.66
C GLU A 112 -18.63 43.14 -48.47
N PRO A 113 -19.48 44.14 -48.16
CA PRO A 113 -20.73 44.35 -48.88
C PRO A 113 -20.40 44.85 -50.29
N GLY A 114 -20.14 43.93 -51.23
CA GLY A 114 -19.75 44.30 -52.58
C GLY A 114 -19.62 43.20 -53.65
N SER A 115 -19.74 41.90 -53.35
CA SER A 115 -19.67 40.86 -54.40
C SER A 115 -21.02 40.21 -54.68
N VAL A 116 -21.79 40.82 -55.58
CA VAL A 116 -22.89 40.17 -56.29
C VAL A 116 -22.36 39.54 -57.58
N ALA A 117 -22.46 38.21 -57.67
CA ALA A 117 -22.56 37.45 -58.91
C ALA A 117 -23.34 36.17 -58.56
N ALA A 118 -24.66 36.18 -58.74
CA ALA A 118 -25.37 35.48 -59.82
C ALA A 118 -25.12 33.96 -59.76
N ASP A 119 -25.96 33.23 -59.01
CA ASP A 119 -27.12 32.46 -59.51
C ASP A 119 -26.73 31.18 -60.26
N ASP A 120 -26.94 30.01 -59.63
CA ASP A 120 -27.83 28.98 -60.19
C ASP A 120 -28.26 27.96 -59.08
N PRO A 121 -29.56 27.68 -58.90
CA PRO A 121 -30.07 26.74 -57.91
C PRO A 121 -30.42 25.39 -58.55
N LEU A 122 -29.98 24.27 -57.97
CA LEU A 122 -30.59 22.97 -58.28
C LEU A 122 -30.61 22.00 -57.10
N ALA A 123 -31.79 21.91 -56.49
CA ALA A 123 -32.37 20.73 -55.85
C ALA A 123 -33.89 20.88 -56.01
N PRO A 124 -34.72 19.82 -56.16
CA PRO A 124 -34.69 18.65 -55.25
C PRO A 124 -35.17 17.31 -55.86
N ALA A 125 -35.01 16.20 -55.13
CA ALA A 125 -36.10 15.22 -54.89
C ALA A 125 -35.71 14.14 -53.84
N PRO A 126 -36.70 13.57 -53.11
CA PRO A 126 -36.50 12.85 -51.85
C PRO A 126 -36.62 11.32 -51.97
N ALA A 127 -36.05 10.60 -50.99
CA ALA A 127 -36.49 9.25 -50.65
C ALA A 127 -36.25 8.97 -49.15
N ASP A 128 -37.34 8.68 -48.44
CA ASP A 128 -37.44 8.09 -47.10
C ASP A 128 -38.27 6.79 -47.24
N PRO A 129 -38.36 5.86 -46.26
CA PRO A 129 -37.50 5.55 -45.12
C PRO A 129 -37.29 4.01 -44.88
N ALA A 130 -36.61 3.67 -43.77
CA ALA A 130 -36.52 2.35 -43.09
C ALA A 130 -35.59 1.29 -43.76
N GLU A 131 -34.81 0.45 -43.07
CA GLU A 131 -35.08 -0.26 -41.82
C GLU A 131 -33.74 -0.83 -41.27
N SER A 132 -33.55 -0.81 -39.95
CA SER A 132 -32.50 -1.57 -39.24
C SER A 132 -32.95 -3.03 -39.12
N PRO A 133 -32.05 -4.03 -39.20
CA PRO A 133 -31.61 -4.62 -37.95
C PRO A 133 -30.15 -5.11 -37.91
N ALA A 134 -29.60 -5.01 -36.69
CA ALA A 134 -28.71 -5.96 -36.01
C ALA A 134 -27.79 -6.89 -36.83
N GLY A 135 -26.49 -6.75 -36.58
CA GLY A 135 -25.48 -7.75 -36.94
C GLY A 135 -24.10 -7.31 -36.50
N GLY A 136 -23.81 -7.41 -35.20
CA GLY A 136 -22.48 -7.14 -34.67
C GLY A 136 -21.49 -8.21 -35.13
N GLU A 137 -20.47 -7.81 -35.88
CA GLU A 137 -19.23 -8.56 -36.00
C GLU A 137 -18.11 -7.72 -35.38
N ILE A 138 -17.78 -8.09 -34.13
CA ILE A 138 -16.57 -7.66 -33.45
C ILE A 138 -15.41 -8.33 -34.20
N PRO A 139 -14.45 -7.61 -34.78
CA PRO A 139 -13.21 -8.25 -35.20
C PRO A 139 -12.56 -8.82 -33.92
N ARG A 140 -12.49 -10.15 -33.84
CA ARG A 140 -11.69 -10.84 -32.82
C ARG A 140 -10.24 -10.45 -33.05
N SER A 141 -9.78 -9.45 -32.30
CA SER A 141 -8.36 -9.31 -32.00
C SER A 141 -7.99 -10.49 -31.10
N ASP A 142 -7.58 -11.59 -31.72
CA ASP A 142 -6.74 -12.59 -31.08
C ASP A 142 -5.41 -11.89 -30.74
N THR A 143 -5.42 -11.20 -29.61
CA THR A 143 -4.20 -10.80 -28.91
C THR A 143 -4.36 -11.43 -27.54
N GLU A 144 -3.70 -12.57 -27.37
CA GLU A 144 -3.40 -13.12 -26.06
C GLU A 144 -3.03 -11.96 -25.13
N PRO A 145 -3.61 -11.85 -23.92
CA PRO A 145 -3.07 -10.97 -22.93
C PRO A 145 -1.71 -11.54 -22.55
N ALA A 146 -0.67 -11.08 -23.22
CA ALA A 146 0.69 -11.14 -22.72
C ALA A 146 0.64 -10.65 -21.26
N PRO A 147 1.31 -11.33 -20.32
CA PRO A 147 1.38 -10.83 -18.97
C PRO A 147 1.89 -9.39 -19.05
N VAL A 148 1.07 -8.45 -18.59
CA VAL A 148 1.50 -7.09 -18.30
C VAL A 148 2.67 -7.23 -17.34
N GLN A 149 3.87 -7.26 -17.90
CA GLN A 149 5.06 -6.90 -17.18
C GLN A 149 4.78 -5.48 -16.75
N ALA A 150 4.37 -5.34 -15.48
CA ALA A 150 4.58 -4.11 -14.77
C ALA A 150 6.03 -3.74 -15.08
N GLU A 151 6.22 -2.67 -15.85
CA GLU A 151 7.51 -2.06 -16.03
C GLU A 151 7.91 -1.58 -14.64
N ILE A 152 8.55 -2.48 -13.90
CA ILE A 152 9.30 -2.16 -12.70
C ILE A 152 10.34 -1.20 -13.23
N ALA A 153 10.11 0.10 -12.99
CA ALA A 153 11.14 1.11 -13.14
C ALA A 153 12.43 0.51 -12.54
N PRO A 154 13.58 0.58 -13.26
CA PRO A 154 14.79 -0.05 -12.79
C PRO A 154 15.01 0.37 -11.34
N PRO A 155 15.34 -0.58 -10.43
CA PRO A 155 15.60 -0.24 -9.04
C PRO A 155 16.57 0.93 -9.04
N SER A 156 16.13 2.08 -8.52
CA SER A 156 16.96 3.28 -8.41
C SER A 156 18.34 2.84 -7.89
N ALA A 157 19.43 3.33 -8.48
CA ALA A 157 20.80 2.87 -8.20
C ALA A 157 21.17 2.76 -6.70
N SER A 158 20.42 3.44 -5.83
CA SER A 158 20.44 3.27 -4.37
C SER A 158 20.15 1.84 -3.86
N SER A 159 19.27 1.05 -4.47
CA SER A 159 18.97 -0.33 -4.02
C SER A 159 19.87 -1.38 -4.64
N ALA A 160 20.55 -1.05 -5.74
CA ALA A 160 21.60 -1.92 -6.30
C ALA A 160 22.83 -1.96 -5.38
N GLY A 161 23.24 -0.80 -4.84
CA GLY A 161 24.31 -0.72 -3.83
C GLY A 161 23.96 -1.44 -2.51
N ASP A 162 22.68 -1.47 -2.15
CA ASP A 162 22.19 -2.18 -0.96
C ASP A 162 22.33 -3.72 -1.12
N LEU A 163 22.00 -4.25 -2.31
CA LEU A 163 22.17 -5.67 -2.60
C LEU A 163 23.64 -6.11 -2.68
N GLU A 164 24.53 -5.26 -3.19
CA GLU A 164 25.98 -5.52 -3.19
C GLU A 164 26.54 -5.51 -1.76
N SER A 165 26.12 -4.55 -0.93
CA SER A 165 26.52 -4.49 0.48
C SER A 165 26.07 -5.73 1.27
N ILE A 166 24.84 -6.23 1.03
CA ILE A 166 24.33 -7.45 1.65
C ILE A 166 25.11 -8.69 1.21
N ARG A 167 25.50 -8.77 -0.08
CA ARG A 167 26.30 -9.90 -0.60
C ARG A 167 27.70 -9.94 -0.01
N ASP A 168 28.36 -8.78 0.13
CA ASP A 168 29.70 -8.71 0.72
C ASP A 168 29.69 -9.06 2.22
N GLU A 169 28.67 -8.65 2.97
CA GLU A 169 28.53 -9.01 4.38
C GLU A 169 28.30 -10.51 4.58
N LEU A 170 27.50 -11.15 3.71
CA LEU A 170 27.30 -12.60 3.74
C LEU A 170 28.59 -13.37 3.42
N ARG A 171 29.40 -12.88 2.48
CA ARG A 171 30.70 -13.50 2.14
C ARG A 171 31.67 -13.44 3.32
N ARG A 172 31.80 -12.28 3.98
CA ARG A 172 32.70 -12.13 5.15
C ARG A 172 32.33 -13.06 6.30
N ARG A 173 31.03 -13.30 6.52
CA ARG A 173 30.56 -14.22 7.55
C ARG A 173 30.94 -15.67 7.23
N GLN A 174 30.80 -16.08 5.97
CA GLN A 174 31.21 -17.41 5.54
C GLN A 174 32.72 -17.63 5.72
N GLU A 175 33.55 -16.64 5.37
CA GLU A 175 35.01 -16.70 5.54
C GLU A 175 35.46 -16.66 7.01
N SER A 176 34.63 -16.10 7.90
CA SER A 176 34.90 -16.02 9.35
C SER A 176 34.48 -17.28 10.10
N ASP A 177 33.50 -18.04 9.57
CA ASP A 177 33.04 -19.30 10.15
C ASP A 177 33.95 -20.50 9.78
N GLU A 178 34.83 -20.34 8.79
CA GLU A 178 35.78 -21.37 8.33
C GLU A 178 37.17 -21.33 9.02
N GLN A 179 37.39 -20.41 9.97
CA GLN A 179 38.62 -20.30 10.79
C GLN A 179 38.38 -20.73 12.25
#